data_AF-A0A4U3MT96-F1
#
_entry.id   AF-A0A4U3MT96-F1
#
_cell.length_a   1.000
_cell.length_b   1.000
_cell.length_c   1.000
_cell.angle_alpha   90.00
_cell.angle_beta   90.00
_cell.angle_gamma   90.00
#
_symmetry.space_group_name_H-M   'P 1'
#
loop_
_entity.id
_entity.type
_entity.pdbx_description
1 polymer ?
#
loop_
_entity_poly.entity_id
_entity_poly.type
_entity_poly.pdbx_seq_one_letter_code
_entity_poly.pdbx_strand_id
1 'polypeptide(L)'
;MRTYESKEALIEAIQIASQKYLAEFAEIPETLKDHRIETVAKTPSENLAYQLGWLNLLLSWEEQEQRGLTVQTPAEGYKWNQLGALYQSFYQTYGQMSLES
;
A
#
# COMPACT_ATOMS: atom_id res chain seq x y z
N MET A 1 -2.92 -10.86 -17.85
CA MET A 1 -2.74 -9.55 -17.20
C MET A 1 -3.95 -8.70 -17.56
N ARG A 2 -4.58 -7.98 -16.62
CA ARG A 2 -5.72 -7.11 -16.96
C ARG A 2 -5.21 -5.90 -17.73
N THR A 3 -5.87 -5.55 -18.83
CA THR A 3 -5.57 -4.38 -19.66
C THR A 3 -6.70 -3.35 -19.52
N TYR A 4 -6.39 -2.09 -19.81
CA TYR A 4 -7.34 -0.98 -19.75
C TYR A 4 -7.27 -0.22 -21.08
N GLU A 5 -8.44 0.01 -21.68
CA GLU A 5 -8.56 0.64 -23.00
C GLU A 5 -8.34 2.16 -22.96
N SER A 6 -8.41 2.79 -21.77
CA SER A 6 -8.17 4.22 -21.58
C SER A 6 -7.67 4.56 -20.18
N LYS A 7 -7.20 5.80 -20.02
CA LYS A 7 -6.85 6.39 -18.72
C LYS A 7 -8.05 6.40 -17.77
N GLU A 8 -9.21 6.78 -18.29
CA GLU A 8 -10.47 6.88 -17.53
C GLU A 8 -10.88 5.50 -17.02
N ALA A 9 -10.76 4.45 -17.84
CA ALA A 9 -11.05 3.08 -17.44
C ALA A 9 -10.13 2.58 -16.31
N LEU A 10 -8.86 2.98 -16.32
CA LEU A 10 -7.93 2.67 -15.23
C LEU A 10 -8.30 3.42 -13.94
N ILE A 11 -8.60 4.72 -14.04
CA ILE A 11 -9.00 5.56 -12.90
C ILE A 11 -10.27 5.01 -12.25
N GLU A 12 -11.30 4.70 -13.06
CA GLU A 12 -12.56 4.14 -12.57
C GLU A 12 -12.32 2.81 -11.85
N ALA A 13 -11.48 1.93 -12.41
CA ALA A 13 -11.17 0.66 -11.77
C ALA A 13 -10.44 0.84 -10.43
N ILE A 14 -9.50 1.80 -10.32
CA ILE A 14 -8.83 2.14 -9.06
C ILE A 14 -9.85 2.68 -8.05
N GLN A 15 -10.75 3.57 -8.45
CA GLN A 15 -11.78 4.14 -7.58
C GLN A 15 -12.73 3.07 -7.05
N ILE A 16 -13.26 2.21 -7.92
CA ILE A 16 -14.18 1.13 -7.52
C ILE A 16 -13.47 0.14 -6.58
N ALA A 17 -12.23 -0.26 -6.91
CA ALA A 17 -11.49 -1.21 -6.10
C ALA A 17 -11.13 -0.63 -4.72
N SER A 18 -10.67 0.63 -4.67
CA SER A 18 -10.31 1.30 -3.41
C SER A 18 -11.52 1.53 -2.51
N GLN A 19 -12.67 1.94 -3.06
CA GLN A 19 -13.90 2.11 -2.28
C GLN A 19 -14.34 0.79 -1.64
N LYS A 20 -14.35 -0.31 -2.42
CA LYS A 20 -14.69 -1.63 -1.88
C LYS A 20 -13.69 -2.08 -0.81
N TYR A 21 -12.39 -1.90 -1.08
CA TYR A 21 -11.34 -2.26 -0.13
C TYR A 21 -11.47 -1.51 1.19
N LEU A 22 -11.66 -0.18 1.15
CA LEU A 22 -11.78 0.64 2.36
C LEU A 22 -13.06 0.36 3.14
N ALA A 23 -14.16 0.01 2.46
CA ALA A 23 -15.42 -0.35 3.13
C ALA A 23 -15.27 -1.54 4.07
N GLU A 24 -14.38 -2.50 3.77
CA GLU A 24 -14.10 -3.66 4.64
C GLU A 24 -13.47 -3.27 5.99
N PHE A 25 -12.88 -2.08 6.11
CA PHE A 25 -12.26 -1.60 7.35
C PHE A 25 -13.22 -0.80 8.23
N ALA A 26 -14.34 -0.32 7.68
CA ALA A 26 -15.27 0.56 8.39
C ALA A 26 -15.91 -0.09 9.63
N GLU A 27 -16.03 -1.42 9.64
CA GLU A 27 -16.61 -2.17 10.75
C GLU A 27 -15.58 -2.78 11.69
N ILE A 28 -14.27 -2.57 11.43
CA ILE A 28 -13.20 -3.12 12.27
C ILE A 28 -12.91 -2.14 13.42
N PRO A 29 -13.15 -2.54 14.69
CA PRO A 29 -12.79 -1.71 15.84
C PRO A 29 -11.27 -1.47 15.88
N GLU A 30 -10.87 -0.25 16.23
CA GLU A 30 -9.46 0.13 16.38
C GLU A 30 -8.70 -0.77 17.36
N THR A 31 -9.39 -1.26 18.41
CA THR A 31 -8.83 -2.22 19.38
C THR A 31 -8.41 -3.57 18.77
N LEU A 32 -8.90 -3.88 17.57
CA LEU A 32 -8.59 -5.11 16.83
C LEU A 32 -7.61 -4.89 15.68
N LYS A 33 -7.10 -3.67 15.47
CA LYS A 33 -6.24 -3.35 14.33
C LYS A 33 -4.96 -4.19 14.24
N ASP A 34 -4.44 -4.62 15.39
CA ASP A 34 -3.23 -5.43 15.52
C ASP A 34 -3.54 -6.89 15.89
N HIS A 35 -4.83 -7.28 15.90
CA HIS A 35 -5.22 -8.65 16.19
C HIS A 35 -4.78 -9.58 15.06
N ARG A 36 -3.97 -10.59 15.39
CA ARG A 36 -3.47 -11.58 14.44
C ARG A 36 -4.33 -12.83 14.44
N ILE A 37 -4.80 -13.20 13.25
CA ILE A 37 -5.51 -14.46 13.00
C ILE A 37 -4.49 -15.43 12.39
N GLU A 38 -4.37 -16.63 12.96
CA GLU A 38 -3.33 -17.62 12.60
C GLU A 38 -3.29 -17.97 11.10
N THR A 39 -4.45 -18.03 10.46
CA THR A 39 -4.59 -18.37 9.03
C THR A 39 -4.42 -17.17 8.09
N VAL A 40 -4.23 -15.95 8.63
CA VAL A 40 -4.16 -14.71 7.86
C VAL A 40 -2.79 -14.07 8.03
N ALA A 41 -2.13 -13.76 6.90
CA ALA A 41 -0.75 -13.28 6.91
C ALA A 41 -0.55 -11.91 7.57
N LYS A 42 -1.57 -11.03 7.55
CA LYS A 42 -1.48 -9.63 7.99
C LYS A 42 -2.60 -9.29 8.95
N THR A 43 -2.31 -8.45 9.95
CA THR A 43 -3.35 -7.75 10.72
C THR A 43 -4.05 -6.70 9.86
N PRO A 44 -5.21 -6.14 10.27
CA PRO A 44 -5.82 -5.00 9.58
C PRO A 44 -4.84 -3.82 9.38
N SER A 45 -4.09 -3.45 10.43
CA SER A 45 -3.07 -2.39 10.35
C SER A 45 -1.98 -2.71 9.32
N GLU A 46 -1.42 -3.92 9.35
CA GLU A 46 -0.40 -4.35 8.38
C GLU A 46 -0.93 -4.40 6.94
N ASN A 47 -2.22 -4.69 6.76
CA ASN A 47 -2.86 -4.70 5.44
C ASN A 47 -2.92 -3.28 4.85
N LEU A 48 -3.36 -2.28 5.63
CA LEU A 48 -3.35 -0.88 5.19
C LEU A 48 -1.93 -0.33 5.01
N ALA A 49 -1.03 -0.61 5.96
CA ALA A 49 0.36 -0.20 5.90
C ALA A 49 1.06 -0.68 4.61
N TYR A 50 0.72 -1.89 4.14
CA TYR A 50 1.21 -2.41 2.87
C TYR A 50 0.75 -1.56 1.67
N GLN A 51 -0.52 -1.14 1.62
CA GLN A 51 -1.02 -0.29 0.54
C GLN A 51 -0.37 1.09 0.59
N LEU A 52 -0.27 1.69 1.79
CA LEU A 52 0.36 2.98 2.00
C LEU A 52 1.82 2.96 1.55
N GLY A 53 2.58 1.92 1.89
CA GLY A 53 3.97 1.78 1.46
C GLY A 53 4.12 1.81 -0.07
N TRP A 54 3.35 0.99 -0.77
CA TRP A 54 3.43 0.94 -2.24
C TRP A 54 2.92 2.19 -2.93
N LEU A 55 1.81 2.78 -2.47
CA LEU A 55 1.26 4.00 -3.04
C LEU A 55 2.22 5.17 -2.85
N ASN A 56 2.82 5.32 -1.66
CA ASN A 56 3.81 6.37 -1.42
C ASN A 56 5.07 6.17 -2.27
N LEU A 57 5.55 4.92 -2.43
CA LEU A 57 6.68 4.67 -3.33
C LEU A 57 6.36 5.06 -4.77
N LEU A 58 5.21 4.62 -5.31
CA LEU A 58 4.79 4.95 -6.67
C LEU A 58 4.74 6.47 -6.90
N LEU A 59 4.13 7.21 -5.97
CA LEU A 59 4.07 8.67 -6.05
C LEU A 59 5.46 9.30 -5.93
N SER A 60 6.32 8.78 -5.05
CA SER A 60 7.68 9.29 -4.87
C SER A 60 8.57 9.08 -6.09
N TRP A 61 8.36 7.99 -6.84
CA TRP A 61 9.09 7.72 -8.07
C TRP A 61 8.76 8.80 -9.12
N GLU A 62 7.46 9.05 -9.34
CA GLU A 62 6.98 10.08 -10.26
C GLU A 62 7.49 11.47 -9.85
N GLU A 63 7.41 11.83 -8.55
CA GLU A 63 7.89 13.13 -8.07
C GLU A 63 9.40 13.31 -8.30
N GLN A 64 10.20 12.29 -8.00
CA GLN A 64 11.65 12.33 -8.20
C GLN A 64 12.02 12.41 -9.68
N GLU A 65 11.33 11.66 -10.54
CA GLU A 65 11.53 11.71 -11.99
C GLU A 65 11.18 13.09 -12.55
N GLN A 66 10.06 13.69 -12.15
CA GLN A 66 9.67 15.05 -12.53
C GLN A 66 10.71 16.11 -12.11
N ARG A 67 11.45 15.84 -11.03
CA ARG A 67 12.56 16.69 -10.55
C ARG A 67 13.89 16.42 -11.25
N GLY A 68 13.93 15.49 -12.21
CA GLY A 68 15.15 15.11 -12.95
C GLY A 68 16.12 14.26 -12.14
N LEU A 69 15.66 13.64 -11.04
CA LEU A 69 16.48 12.76 -10.22
C LEU A 69 16.47 11.33 -10.77
N THR A 70 17.55 10.58 -10.55
CA THR A 70 17.57 9.15 -10.87
C THR A 70 16.79 8.37 -9.81
N VAL A 71 15.68 7.76 -10.23
CA VAL A 71 14.82 6.96 -9.36
C VAL A 71 15.40 5.55 -9.14
N GLN A 72 15.50 5.12 -7.89
CA GLN A 72 15.84 3.74 -7.54
C GLN A 72 14.57 2.95 -7.19
N THR A 73 14.35 1.83 -7.88
CA THR A 73 13.19 0.96 -7.64
C THR A 73 13.61 -0.41 -7.07
N PRO A 74 12.82 -1.01 -6.16
CA PRO A 74 11.57 -0.49 -5.59
C PRO A 74 11.77 0.64 -4.56
N ALA A 75 12.92 0.69 -3.89
CA ALA A 75 13.30 1.77 -2.99
C ALA A 75 14.82 1.77 -2.84
N GLU A 76 15.39 2.89 -2.36
CA GLU A 76 16.82 2.97 -2.08
C GLU A 76 17.24 1.88 -1.08
N GLY A 77 18.29 1.13 -1.43
CA GLY A 77 18.79 0.03 -0.60
C GLY A 77 17.99 -1.28 -0.70
N TYR A 78 16.91 -1.33 -1.49
CA TYR A 78 16.11 -2.55 -1.69
C TYR A 78 16.19 -3.05 -3.13
N LYS A 79 16.10 -4.37 -3.29
CA LYS A 79 16.00 -5.04 -4.61
C LYS A 79 14.65 -5.72 -4.77
N TRP A 80 14.21 -5.90 -6.01
CA TRP A 80 12.95 -6.60 -6.34
C TRP A 80 12.88 -8.05 -5.86
N ASN A 81 14.02 -8.70 -5.59
CA ASN A 81 14.06 -10.04 -4.99
C ASN A 81 14.14 -10.01 -3.44
N GLN A 82 14.03 -8.83 -2.83
CA GLN A 82 14.14 -8.60 -1.37
C GLN A 82 12.90 -7.89 -0.80
N LEU A 83 11.74 -8.06 -1.43
CA LEU A 83 10.52 -7.35 -1.05
C LEU A 83 10.04 -7.65 0.38
N GLY A 84 10.39 -8.82 0.94
CA GLY A 84 10.05 -9.13 2.34
C GLY A 84 10.61 -8.09 3.33
N ALA A 85 11.84 -7.63 3.13
CA ALA A 85 12.44 -6.58 3.98
C ALA A 85 11.80 -5.21 3.73
N LEU A 86 11.38 -4.93 2.49
CA LEU A 86 10.66 -3.70 2.15
C LEU A 86 9.28 -3.66 2.82
N TYR A 87 8.57 -4.80 2.88
CA TYR A 87 7.28 -4.85 3.56
C TYR A 87 7.41 -4.57 5.06
N GLN A 88 8.49 -5.05 5.68
CA GLN A 88 8.76 -4.74 7.09
C GLN A 88 8.96 -3.25 7.33
N SER A 89 9.61 -2.52 6.42
CA SER A 89 9.74 -1.07 6.57
C SER A 89 8.40 -0.35 6.45
N PHE A 90 7.48 -0.84 5.60
CA PHE A 90 6.11 -0.33 5.56
C PHE A 90 5.38 -0.50 6.89
N TYR A 91 5.46 -1.68 7.52
CA TYR A 91 4.81 -1.96 8.80
C TYR A 91 5.41 -1.11 9.93
N GLN A 92 6.72 -0.89 9.92
CA GLN A 92 7.37 0.00 10.88
C GLN A 92 6.94 1.47 10.70
N THR A 93 6.74 1.90 9.45
CA THR A 93 6.42 3.30 9.11
C THR A 93 4.96 3.62 9.37
N TYR A 94 4.04 2.74 8.96
CA TYR A 94 2.59 3.03 8.96
C TYR A 94 1.79 2.18 9.95
N GLY A 95 2.36 1.10 10.50
CA GLY A 95 1.59 0.15 11.33
C GLY A 95 1.13 0.68 12.71
N GLN A 96 1.68 1.83 13.13
CA GLN A 96 1.27 2.52 14.36
C GLN A 96 0.15 3.54 14.12
N MET A 97 -0.26 3.75 12.86
CA MET A 97 -1.38 4.64 12.54
C MET A 97 -2.72 3.99 12.92
N SER A 98 -3.72 4.84 13.13
CA SER A 98 -5.11 4.43 13.35
C SER A 98 -5.73 3.91 12.06
N LEU A 99 -6.71 3.00 12.18
CA LEU A 99 -7.58 2.63 11.07
C LEU A 99 -8.57 3.76 10.72
N GLU A 100 -8.81 4.67 11.66
CA GLU A 100 -9.73 5.80 11.50
C GLU A 100 -9.18 6.85 10.53
N SER A 101 -10.06 7.38 9.67
CA SER A 101 -9.79 8.43 8.68
C SER A 101 -10.16 9.82 9.19
#